data_AF-A0A7C5YTV2-F1
#
_entry.id   AF-A0A7C5YTV2-F1
#
_cell.length_a   1.000
_cell.length_b   1.000
_cell.length_c   1.000
_cell.angle_alpha   90.00
_cell.angle_beta   90.00
_cell.angle_gamma   90.00
#
_symmetry.space_group_name_H-M   'P 1'
#
loop_
_entity.id
_entity.type
_entity.pdbx_description
1 polymer ?
#
loop_
_entity_poly.entity_id
_entity_poly.type
_entity_poly.pdbx_seq_one_letter_code
_entity_poly.pdbx_strand_id
1 'polypeptide(L)'
;MGAKKFVGLWLISLICLGLIKIWAQASLAQANSQLSGQSKAIQTGTISGRVFQPDLKPCPEAKIEVELGAENKIQAKTDEKGFYMIPAVPSGKNYIVTASKEGFKSVSSKKIKVSAGKNTTVNLVLKKLE
;
A
#
# COMPACT_ATOMS: atom_id res chain seq x y z
N MET A 1 0.41 -77.74 -21.81
CA MET A 1 -0.62 -77.28 -22.76
C MET A 1 -1.70 -76.57 -21.96
N GLY A 2 -1.79 -75.24 -21.96
CA GLY A 2 -2.46 -74.45 -23.01
C GLY A 2 -3.96 -74.38 -22.68
N ALA A 3 -4.69 -73.27 -22.66
CA ALA A 3 -4.44 -71.91 -23.09
C ALA A 3 -5.44 -70.97 -22.38
N LYS A 4 -5.01 -69.72 -22.17
CA LYS A 4 -5.75 -68.47 -22.38
C LYS A 4 -7.27 -68.48 -22.12
N LYS A 5 -7.71 -67.88 -21.01
CA LYS A 5 -9.11 -67.42 -20.86
C LYS A 5 -9.20 -65.96 -21.29
N PHE A 6 -9.42 -65.79 -22.58
CA PHE A 6 -9.93 -64.59 -23.22
C PHE A 6 -11.46 -64.63 -23.21
N VAL A 7 -12.07 -63.47 -23.48
CA VAL A 7 -13.50 -63.21 -23.67
C VAL A 7 -14.26 -62.82 -22.39
N GLY A 8 -14.00 -61.58 -21.97
CA GLY A 8 -15.08 -60.72 -21.54
C GLY A 8 -15.84 -60.24 -22.77
N LEU A 9 -17.16 -60.45 -22.80
CA LEU A 9 -18.13 -59.63 -23.54
C LEU A 9 -19.54 -60.18 -23.26
N TRP A 10 -20.11 -59.90 -22.09
CA TRP A 10 -21.57 -59.99 -21.91
C TRP A 10 -22.03 -58.91 -20.92
N LEU A 11 -23.09 -58.21 -21.33
CA LEU A 11 -23.89 -57.24 -20.59
C LEU A 11 -23.30 -55.83 -20.41
N ILE A 12 -23.40 -55.10 -21.53
CA ILE A 12 -23.91 -53.73 -21.59
C ILE A 12 -25.00 -53.52 -20.55
N SER A 13 -24.64 -53.01 -19.38
CA SER A 13 -25.59 -52.45 -18.42
C SER A 13 -25.31 -50.97 -18.33
N LEU A 14 -26.24 -50.20 -18.92
CA LEU A 14 -26.35 -48.76 -18.79
C LEU A 14 -26.28 -48.37 -17.31
N ILE A 15 -25.10 -47.96 -16.85
CA ILE A 15 -25.00 -47.12 -15.67
C ILE A 15 -24.61 -45.74 -16.20
N CYS A 16 -25.68 -45.02 -16.49
CA CYS A 16 -25.75 -43.58 -16.65
C CYS A 16 -24.72 -42.81 -15.80
N LEU A 17 -24.21 -41.74 -16.42
CA LEU A 17 -23.77 -40.51 -15.75
C LEU A 17 -22.60 -40.66 -14.78
N GLY A 18 -21.40 -40.87 -15.35
CA GLY A 18 -20.16 -40.88 -14.58
C GLY A 18 -18.98 -40.37 -15.40
N LEU A 19 -18.96 -39.06 -15.64
CA LEU A 19 -17.79 -38.20 -15.85
C LEU A 19 -16.54 -38.88 -16.42
N ILE A 20 -16.29 -38.59 -17.69
CA ILE A 20 -15.00 -38.61 -18.37
C ILE A 20 -13.90 -38.09 -17.41
N LYS A 21 -13.23 -38.99 -16.70
CA LYS A 21 -11.97 -38.71 -16.01
C LYS A 21 -10.89 -38.76 -17.07
N ILE A 22 -10.76 -37.67 -17.84
CA ILE A 22 -9.61 -37.41 -18.69
C ILE A 22 -8.35 -37.58 -17.84
N TRP A 23 -7.56 -38.59 -18.20
CA TRP A 23 -6.18 -38.74 -17.78
C TRP A 23 -5.37 -37.65 -18.49
N ALA A 24 -5.32 -36.45 -17.91
CA ALA A 24 -4.45 -35.40 -18.40
C ALA A 24 -3.59 -34.84 -17.27
N GLN A 25 -2.32 -35.17 -17.41
CA GLN A 25 -1.17 -34.32 -17.15
C GLN A 25 -0.73 -34.14 -15.69
N ALA A 26 0.32 -34.91 -15.41
CA ALA A 26 1.52 -34.44 -14.74
C ALA A 26 1.65 -32.91 -14.73
N SER A 27 1.84 -32.34 -13.54
CA SER A 27 2.87 -31.34 -13.35
C SER A 27 3.28 -31.30 -11.89
N LEU A 28 4.55 -31.66 -11.66
CA LEU A 28 5.29 -31.46 -10.43
C LEU A 28 5.48 -29.94 -10.21
N ALA A 29 4.46 -29.23 -9.76
CA ALA A 29 4.63 -27.82 -9.41
C ALA A 29 3.51 -27.31 -8.51
N GLN A 30 3.40 -27.89 -7.32
CA GLN A 30 2.90 -27.12 -6.18
C GLN A 30 4.01 -27.06 -5.11
N ALA A 31 5.22 -26.73 -5.56
CA ALA A 31 6.22 -26.09 -4.73
C ALA A 31 5.77 -24.64 -4.46
N ASN A 32 4.76 -24.48 -3.61
CA ASN A 32 4.65 -23.35 -2.67
C ASN A 32 3.47 -23.64 -1.73
N SER A 33 3.66 -24.57 -0.80
CA SER A 33 2.76 -24.72 0.33
C SER A 33 2.83 -23.45 1.18
N GLN A 34 1.86 -22.56 0.95
CA GLN A 34 1.33 -21.67 1.97
C GLN A 34 2.34 -20.73 2.67
N LEU A 35 2.89 -19.80 1.89
CA LEU A 35 3.10 -18.42 2.38
C LEU A 35 1.96 -17.53 1.88
N SER A 36 0.71 -17.99 2.02
CA SER A 36 -0.46 -17.09 1.98
C SER A 36 -0.72 -16.53 3.37
N GLY A 37 0.33 -16.06 4.04
CA GLY A 37 0.13 -14.94 4.95
C GLY A 37 -0.30 -13.79 4.05
N GLN A 38 -1.57 -13.42 4.10
CA GLN A 38 -2.03 -12.16 3.53
C GLN A 38 -1.28 -11.04 4.26
N SER A 39 -0.04 -10.76 3.88
CA SER A 39 0.55 -9.46 4.13
C SER A 39 -0.25 -8.54 3.23
N LYS A 40 -1.35 -8.00 3.78
CA LYS A 40 -2.02 -6.83 3.23
C LYS A 40 -0.91 -5.80 3.06
N ALA A 41 -0.33 -5.75 1.86
CA ALA A 41 0.85 -4.96 1.59
C ALA A 41 0.46 -3.55 2.02
N ILE A 42 1.17 -3.00 3.00
CA ILE A 42 0.94 -1.64 3.44
C ILE A 42 1.31 -0.80 2.24
N GLN A 43 0.27 -0.45 1.48
CA GLN A 43 0.41 0.35 0.29
C GLN A 43 0.87 1.72 0.78
N THR A 44 2.08 2.11 0.42
CA THR A 44 2.61 3.43 0.76
C THR A 44 2.53 4.38 -0.42
N GLY A 45 2.43 5.67 -0.15
CA GLY A 45 2.56 6.76 -1.09
C GLY A 45 3.64 7.72 -0.65
N THR A 46 3.70 8.87 -1.30
CA THR A 46 4.65 9.95 -1.00
C THR A 46 3.86 11.19 -0.66
N ILE A 47 4.26 11.91 0.38
CA ILE A 47 3.80 13.27 0.63
C ILE A 47 4.95 14.21 0.31
N SER A 48 4.73 15.17 -0.57
CA SER A 48 5.70 16.23 -0.84
C SER A 48 5.03 17.59 -0.72
N GLY A 49 5.82 18.64 -0.62
CA GLY A 49 5.23 19.95 -0.43
C GLY A 49 6.25 21.05 -0.24
N ARG A 50 5.73 22.27 -0.10
CA ARG A 50 6.52 23.43 0.28
C ARG A 50 5.88 24.15 1.45
N VAL A 51 6.72 24.61 2.35
CA VAL A 51 6.33 25.47 3.47
C VAL A 51 6.85 26.87 3.23
N PHE A 52 5.91 27.82 3.30
CA PHE A 52 6.18 29.24 3.18
C PHE A 52 6.02 29.91 4.53
N GLN A 53 6.78 30.98 4.73
CA GLN A 53 6.62 31.93 5.82
C GLN A 53 5.41 32.85 5.53
N PRO A 54 4.90 33.59 6.53
CA PRO A 54 3.87 34.62 6.32
C PRO A 54 4.29 35.69 5.29
N ASP A 55 5.60 35.89 5.12
CA ASP A 55 6.23 36.79 4.14
C ASP A 55 6.29 36.22 2.70
N LEU A 56 5.65 35.07 2.44
CA LEU A 56 5.75 34.29 1.19
C LEU A 56 7.18 33.80 0.85
N LYS A 57 8.12 33.94 1.79
CA LYS A 57 9.48 33.41 1.69
C LYS A 57 9.49 31.91 1.97
N PRO A 58 10.40 31.12 1.36
CA PRO A 58 10.58 29.72 1.75
C PRO A 58 10.94 29.62 3.23
N CYS A 59 10.38 28.64 3.93
CA CYS A 59 10.68 28.40 5.34
C CYS A 59 11.63 27.20 5.47
N PRO A 60 12.94 27.42 5.56
CA PRO A 60 13.89 26.34 5.81
C PRO A 60 13.82 25.85 7.26
N GLU A 61 14.18 24.59 7.45
CA GLU A 61 14.23 23.94 8.77
C GLU A 61 12.91 24.01 9.56
N ALA A 62 11.77 24.07 8.87
CA ALA A 62 10.46 23.91 9.47
C ALA A 62 10.22 22.43 9.78
N LYS A 63 9.73 22.15 10.99
CA LYS A 63 9.36 20.80 11.42
C LYS A 63 7.98 20.47 10.86
N ILE A 64 7.92 19.43 10.04
CA ILE A 64 6.69 18.86 9.49
C ILE A 64 6.36 17.61 10.29
N GLU A 65 5.15 17.54 10.82
CA GLU A 65 4.62 16.37 11.49
C GLU A 65 3.38 15.89 10.73
N VAL A 66 3.43 14.66 10.24
CA VAL A 66 2.31 14.00 9.58
C VAL A 66 1.72 12.98 10.56
N GLU A 67 0.53 13.25 11.04
CA GLU A 67 -0.24 12.34 11.88
C GLU A 67 -1.06 11.42 10.98
N LEU A 68 -0.74 10.12 11.03
CA LEU A 68 -1.38 9.07 10.27
C LEU A 68 -2.51 8.39 11.05
N GLY A 69 -2.54 8.59 12.37
CA GLY A 69 -3.51 8.06 13.32
C GLY A 69 -3.08 8.39 14.75
N ALA A 70 -3.74 7.80 15.75
CA ALA A 70 -3.51 8.11 17.17
C ALA A 70 -2.06 7.88 17.64
N GLU A 71 -1.39 6.86 17.10
CA GLU A 71 -0.05 6.43 17.55
C GLU A 71 1.03 6.53 16.46
N ASN A 72 0.66 6.81 15.21
CA ASN A 72 1.60 6.86 14.10
C ASN A 72 1.82 8.30 13.63
N LYS A 73 3.04 8.80 13.83
CA LYS A 73 3.47 10.13 13.42
C LYS A 73 4.77 10.05 12.66
N ILE A 74 4.87 10.76 11.55
CA ILE A 74 6.12 10.91 10.79
C ILE A 74 6.58 12.34 10.91
N GLN A 75 7.84 12.53 11.25
CA GLN A 75 8.46 13.85 11.32
C GLN A 75 9.45 14.03 10.17
N ALA A 76 9.43 15.21 9.56
CA ALA A 76 10.40 15.62 8.55
C ALA A 76 10.78 17.09 8.77
N LYS A 77 11.86 17.52 8.12
CA LYS A 77 12.26 18.93 8.09
C LYS A 77 12.20 19.44 6.66
N THR A 78 11.92 20.71 6.49
CA THR A 78 12.05 21.38 5.19
C THR A 78 13.50 21.76 4.90
N ASP A 79 13.83 21.70 3.62
CA ASP A 79 15.13 22.10 3.06
C ASP A 79 15.25 23.63 2.93
N GLU A 80 16.41 24.15 2.47
CA GLU A 80 16.69 25.59 2.32
C GLU A 80 15.62 26.33 1.48
N LYS A 81 15.03 25.62 0.51
CA LYS A 81 13.96 26.13 -0.37
C LYS A 81 12.54 25.96 0.21
N GLY A 82 12.42 25.55 1.48
CA GLY A 82 11.15 25.23 2.13
C GLY A 82 10.49 23.96 1.62
N PHE A 83 11.18 23.14 0.81
CA PHE A 83 10.65 21.90 0.27
C PHE A 83 10.78 20.76 1.28
N TYR A 84 9.79 19.89 1.34
CA TYR A 84 9.86 18.64 2.11
C TYR A 84 9.31 17.47 1.30
N MET A 85 9.84 16.29 1.58
CA MET A 85 9.38 15.04 0.98
C MET A 85 9.45 13.93 2.01
N ILE A 86 8.34 13.22 2.14
CA ILE A 86 8.18 12.08 3.03
C ILE A 86 7.81 10.89 2.15
N PRO A 87 8.78 10.04 1.79
CA PRO A 87 8.50 8.78 1.12
C PRO A 87 7.90 7.76 2.09
N ALA A 88 7.32 6.69 1.53
CA ALA A 88 6.84 5.54 2.29
C ALA A 88 5.73 5.86 3.33
N VAL A 89 4.89 6.86 3.06
CA VAL A 89 3.74 7.17 3.93
C VAL A 89 2.64 6.13 3.69
N PRO A 90 2.13 5.41 4.69
CA PRO A 90 1.02 4.47 4.47
C PRO A 90 -0.15 5.20 3.80
N SER A 91 -0.81 4.51 2.87
CA SER A 91 -1.97 5.03 2.18
C SER A 91 -3.16 5.03 3.13
N GLY A 92 -3.93 6.11 3.07
CA GLY A 92 -5.04 6.34 3.97
C GLY A 92 -5.70 7.68 3.74
N LYS A 93 -6.64 7.99 4.63
CA LYS A 93 -7.46 9.18 4.57
C LYS A 93 -7.38 9.88 5.93
N ASN A 94 -7.73 11.16 5.94
CA ASN A 94 -7.81 11.97 7.16
C ASN A 94 -6.47 12.21 7.85
N TYR A 95 -5.37 12.20 7.10
CA TYR A 95 -4.09 12.60 7.66
C TYR A 95 -4.05 14.09 7.96
N ILE A 96 -3.28 14.42 9.00
CA ILE A 96 -3.08 15.79 9.47
C ILE A 96 -1.61 16.10 9.28
N VAL A 97 -1.31 17.08 8.43
CA VAL A 97 0.05 17.57 8.22
C VAL A 97 0.18 18.89 8.94
N THR A 98 1.05 18.94 9.95
CA THR A 98 1.31 20.12 10.77
C THR A 98 2.72 20.63 10.47
N ALA A 99 2.84 21.88 10.06
CA ALA A 99 4.10 22.58 9.94
C ALA A 99 4.29 23.50 11.16
N SER A 100 5.48 23.44 11.75
CA SER A 100 5.86 24.22 12.93
C SER A 100 7.30 24.72 12.79
N LYS A 101 7.55 25.97 13.17
CA LYS A 101 8.89 26.56 13.23
C LYS A 101 9.00 27.44 14.47
N GLU A 102 10.16 27.44 15.10
CA GLU A 102 10.43 28.33 16.23
C GLU A 102 10.27 29.79 15.80
N GLY A 103 9.55 30.57 16.61
CA GLY A 103 9.21 31.97 16.30
C GLY A 103 7.99 32.16 15.39
N PHE A 104 7.32 31.09 14.96
CA PHE A 104 6.11 31.15 14.13
C PHE A 104 4.96 30.34 14.72
N LYS A 105 3.73 30.68 14.33
CA LYS A 105 2.53 29.92 14.68
C LYS A 105 2.40 28.73 13.74
N SER A 106 2.25 27.54 14.33
CA SER A 106 2.09 26.29 13.61
C SER A 106 0.79 26.27 12.82
N VAL A 107 0.82 25.59 11.66
CA VAL A 107 -0.32 25.46 10.75
C VAL A 107 -0.53 24.00 10.43
N SER A 108 -1.78 23.54 10.55
CA SER A 108 -2.17 22.18 10.23
C SER A 108 -3.13 22.13 9.06
N SER A 109 -2.88 21.21 8.13
CA SER A 109 -3.79 20.85 7.05
C SER A 109 -4.37 19.48 7.33
N LYS A 110 -5.70 19.42 7.45
CA LYS A 110 -6.46 18.22 7.78
C LYS A 110 -7.09 17.63 6.52
N LYS A 111 -7.54 16.37 6.62
CA LYS A 111 -8.24 15.67 5.52
C LYS A 111 -7.34 15.39 4.32
N ILE A 112 -6.05 15.18 4.55
CA ILE A 112 -5.13 14.75 3.49
C ILE A 112 -5.37 13.28 3.17
N LYS A 113 -5.48 12.98 1.88
CA LYS A 113 -5.61 11.62 1.35
C LYS A 113 -4.31 11.22 0.66
N VAL A 114 -3.74 10.11 1.07
CA VAL A 114 -2.55 9.52 0.43
C VAL A 114 -2.99 8.25 -0.25
N SER A 115 -2.70 8.16 -1.55
CA SER A 115 -2.98 6.97 -2.34
C SER A 115 -1.69 6.20 -2.58
N ALA A 116 -1.79 4.87 -2.61
CA ALA A 116 -0.70 3.96 -2.92
C ALA A 116 0.05 4.37 -4.19
N GLY A 117 1.38 4.44 -4.14
CA GLY A 117 2.23 4.79 -5.28
C GLY A 117 1.99 6.18 -5.88
N LYS A 118 1.16 7.03 -5.25
CA LYS A 118 0.93 8.40 -5.68
C LYS A 118 1.67 9.38 -4.77
N ASN A 119 2.07 10.50 -5.37
CA ASN A 119 2.57 11.65 -4.67
C ASN A 119 1.41 12.61 -4.35
N THR A 120 1.18 12.86 -3.07
CA THR A 120 0.24 13.86 -2.57
C THR A 120 1.01 15.14 -2.25
N THR A 121 0.72 16.21 -2.99
CA THR A 121 1.36 17.51 -2.77
C THR A 121 0.56 18.33 -1.76
N VAL A 122 1.22 18.81 -0.70
CA VAL A 122 0.60 19.63 0.36
C VAL A 122 1.46 20.87 0.58
N ASN A 123 0.91 22.04 0.28
CA ASN A 123 1.60 23.31 0.50
C ASN A 123 1.05 23.96 1.76
N LEU A 124 1.93 24.50 2.60
CA LEU A 124 1.58 25.10 3.88
C LEU A 124 2.19 26.49 3.96
N VAL A 125 1.47 27.42 4.60
CA VAL A 125 1.97 28.76 4.87
C VAL A 125 1.86 28.98 6.37
N LEU A 126 2.99 29.21 7.04
CA LEU A 126 3.03 29.50 8.47
C LEU A 126 2.41 30.86 8.75
N LYS A 127 1.88 31.01 9.97
CA LYS A 127 1.39 32.30 10.45
C LYS A 127 2.43 32.92 11.37
N LYS A 128 2.50 34.26 11.41
CA LYS A 128 3.33 34.96 12.39
C LYS A 128 2.73 34.72 13.78
N LEU A 129 3.59 34.55 14.80
CA LEU A 129 3.16 34.61 16.19
C LEU A 129 2.89 36.10 16.48
N GLU A 130 1.64 36.45 16.75
CA GLU A 130 1.25 37.79 17.21
C GLU A 130 1.57 37.96 18.70
#